data_AF-A0A8B6XK28-F1
#
_entry.id   AF-A0A8B6XK28-F1
#
_cell.length_a   1.000
_cell.length_b   1.000
_cell.length_c   1.000
_cell.angle_alpha   90.00
_cell.angle_beta   90.00
_cell.angle_gamma   90.00
#
_symmetry.space_group_name_H-M   'P 1'
#
loop_
_entity.id
_entity.type
_entity.pdbx_description
1 polymer ?
#
loop_
_entity_poly.entity_id
_entity_poly.type
_entity_poly.pdbx_seq_one_letter_code
_entity_poly.pdbx_strand_id
1 'polypeptide(L)'
;MGNGESTTRRIALQRSDDGTIQITENVLAHLKGKKSESTLNGSQQHSVEEFYNEDELKEMLEQAYRKGQESEYKKSVHDIDLLKQKLEEREKSLKEEHTHKLQEIENYWKEKLSMQDNQEVESYKKLAEEKEAKLVEKEAELDNVKNELHKKLVNLSDEFDRGVKEIEDKINPLQQKSVCNESLGLVLSCYKANNGKPLRCSQEVKDFMNCVQETRVKQMKKNI
;
A
#
# COMPACT_ATOMS: atom_id res chain seq x y z
N MET A 1 47.23 -59.75 -17.08
CA MET A 1 47.42 -60.98 -16.28
C MET A 1 47.56 -60.57 -14.82
N GLY A 2 46.71 -61.11 -13.94
CA GLY A 2 46.70 -60.80 -12.50
C GLY A 2 45.37 -61.16 -11.86
N ASN A 3 45.10 -62.47 -11.74
CA ASN A 3 43.94 -63.03 -11.05
C ASN A 3 44.10 -62.89 -9.54
N GLY A 4 43.11 -62.30 -8.86
CA GLY A 4 42.97 -62.31 -7.41
C GLY A 4 41.54 -62.69 -7.05
N GLU A 5 41.21 -63.98 -7.14
CA GLU A 5 39.91 -64.52 -6.71
C GLU A 5 39.76 -64.37 -5.20
N SER A 6 38.96 -63.40 -4.78
CA SER A 6 38.46 -63.27 -3.41
C SER A 6 37.46 -64.40 -3.13
N THR A 7 37.92 -65.45 -2.45
CA THR A 7 37.09 -66.60 -2.08
C THR A 7 36.09 -66.19 -1.00
N THR A 8 34.86 -65.86 -1.41
CA THR A 8 33.75 -65.59 -0.49
C THR A 8 33.31 -66.92 0.14
N ARG A 9 33.77 -67.23 1.35
CA ARG A 9 33.36 -68.47 2.06
C ARG A 9 31.94 -68.29 2.61
N ARG A 10 31.00 -69.09 2.09
CA ARG A 10 29.60 -69.12 2.54
C ARG A 10 29.49 -69.86 3.87
N ILE A 11 28.92 -69.21 4.88
CA ILE A 11 28.55 -69.82 6.16
C ILE A 11 27.08 -70.25 6.05
N ALA A 12 26.80 -71.55 6.25
CA ALA A 12 25.43 -72.04 6.33
C ALA A 12 24.90 -71.82 7.76
N LEU A 13 23.82 -71.04 7.90
CA LEU A 13 23.11 -70.82 9.15
C LEU A 13 21.77 -71.56 9.09
N GLN A 14 21.53 -72.48 10.03
CA GLN A 14 20.25 -73.18 10.17
C GLN A 14 19.44 -72.47 11.26
N ARG A 15 18.26 -71.95 10.91
CA ARG A 15 17.32 -71.36 11.87
C ARG A 15 16.40 -72.44 12.40
N SER A 16 16.26 -72.51 13.72
CA SER A 16 15.27 -73.34 14.40
C SER A 16 13.96 -72.56 14.59
N ASP A 17 12.85 -73.27 14.71
CA ASP A 17 11.49 -72.69 14.76
C ASP A 17 11.19 -71.88 16.04
N ASP A 18 12.11 -71.91 17.02
CA ASP A 18 12.06 -71.14 18.27
C ASP A 18 12.83 -69.80 18.20
N GLY A 19 13.34 -69.44 17.03
CA GLY A 19 14.09 -68.18 16.81
C GLY A 19 15.52 -68.20 17.35
N THR A 20 16.01 -69.34 17.86
CA THR A 20 17.42 -69.48 18.24
C THR A 20 18.28 -69.90 17.04
N ILE A 21 19.49 -69.33 16.95
CA ILE A 21 20.45 -69.64 15.88
C ILE A 21 21.38 -70.73 16.40
N GLN A 22 21.31 -71.94 15.83
CA GLN A 22 22.23 -73.02 16.17
C GLN A 22 23.51 -72.91 15.34
N ILE A 23 24.61 -72.57 16.01
CA ILE A 23 25.95 -72.54 15.41
C ILE A 23 26.63 -73.87 15.74
N THR A 24 27.06 -74.60 14.72
CA THR A 24 27.73 -75.89 14.89
C THR A 24 29.05 -75.70 15.65
N GLU A 25 29.38 -76.63 16.55
CA GLU A 25 30.51 -76.52 17.49
C GLU A 25 31.87 -76.28 16.80
N ASN A 26 32.04 -76.81 15.58
CA ASN A 26 33.23 -76.56 14.74
C ASN A 26 33.39 -75.10 14.31
N VAL A 27 32.29 -74.37 14.09
CA VAL A 27 32.32 -72.95 13.71
C VAL A 27 32.70 -72.07 14.90
N LEU A 28 32.21 -72.42 16.10
CA LEU A 28 32.58 -71.78 17.35
C LEU A 28 34.05 -72.01 17.71
N ALA A 29 34.59 -73.21 17.46
CA ALA A 29 36.01 -73.52 17.67
C ALA A 29 36.92 -72.69 16.75
N HIS A 30 36.52 -72.49 15.48
CA HIS A 30 37.25 -71.66 14.52
C HIS A 30 37.19 -70.16 14.84
N LEU A 31 36.04 -69.63 15.28
CA LEU A 31 35.90 -68.24 15.70
C LEU A 31 36.71 -67.91 16.97
N LYS A 32 36.94 -68.91 17.83
CA LYS A 32 37.81 -68.79 19.01
C LYS A 32 39.30 -69.04 18.71
N GLY A 33 39.69 -69.17 17.44
CA GLY A 33 41.09 -69.32 17.03
C GLY A 33 41.72 -70.69 17.35
N LYS A 34 40.94 -71.68 17.79
CA LYS A 34 41.43 -73.06 17.96
C LYS A 34 41.42 -73.75 16.60
N LYS A 35 42.60 -73.87 15.97
CA LYS A 35 42.79 -74.70 14.77
C LYS A 35 42.45 -76.14 15.12
N SER A 36 41.50 -76.74 14.39
CA SER A 36 41.23 -78.17 14.44
C SER A 36 42.45 -78.93 13.91
N GLU A 37 42.93 -79.89 14.68
CA GLU A 37 43.97 -80.84 14.27
C GLU A 37 43.52 -81.59 13.01
N SER A 38 44.22 -81.34 11.92
CA SER A 38 44.21 -82.20 10.74
C SER A 38 45.51 -82.99 10.73
N THR A 39 45.38 -84.28 11.01
CA THR A 39 46.37 -85.34 10.83
C THR A 39 46.82 -85.39 9.36
N LEU A 40 48.08 -85.05 9.10
CA LEU A 40 48.80 -85.47 7.90
C LEU A 40 50.22 -85.88 8.30
N ASN A 41 50.42 -87.20 8.39
CA ASN A 41 51.72 -87.85 8.36
C ASN A 41 52.33 -87.68 6.96
N GLY A 42 53.64 -87.41 6.89
CA GLY A 42 54.39 -87.57 5.64
C GLY A 42 55.54 -86.59 5.43
N SER A 43 56.50 -86.63 6.35
CA SER A 43 57.94 -86.65 6.05
C SER A 43 58.47 -85.82 4.87
N GLN A 44 59.08 -84.67 5.18
CA GLN A 44 60.45 -84.40 4.74
C GLN A 44 61.13 -83.40 5.68
N GLN A 45 62.08 -83.94 6.46
CA GLN A 45 63.02 -83.19 7.27
C GLN A 45 63.96 -82.41 6.35
N HIS A 46 63.84 -81.10 6.37
CA HIS A 46 64.97 -80.19 6.23
C HIS A 46 64.84 -79.17 7.36
N SER A 47 65.40 -79.52 8.51
CA SER A 47 65.62 -78.63 9.65
C SER A 47 66.69 -77.60 9.25
N VAL A 48 66.26 -76.46 8.74
CA VAL A 48 66.99 -75.21 8.93
C VAL A 48 66.32 -74.54 10.11
N GLU A 49 66.75 -74.92 11.31
CA GLU A 49 66.44 -74.23 12.57
C GLU A 49 67.15 -72.86 12.52
N GLU A 50 66.57 -71.92 11.79
CA GLU A 50 66.83 -70.49 12.02
C GLU A 50 66.26 -70.17 13.41
N PHE A 51 67.13 -70.26 14.42
CA PHE A 51 66.88 -69.70 15.74
C PHE A 51 66.70 -68.18 15.61
N TYR A 52 65.46 -67.73 15.42
CA TYR A 52 65.11 -66.35 15.69
C TYR A 52 65.28 -66.13 17.20
N ASN A 53 66.09 -65.15 17.60
CA ASN A 53 66.18 -64.74 18.99
C ASN A 53 64.77 -64.35 19.48
N GLU A 54 64.34 -64.90 20.62
CA GLU A 54 63.00 -64.65 21.19
C GLU A 54 62.73 -63.14 21.36
N ASP A 55 63.78 -62.38 21.68
CA ASP A 55 63.76 -60.91 21.77
C ASP A 55 63.52 -60.22 20.43
N GLU A 56 64.08 -60.75 19.32
CA GLU A 56 63.93 -60.19 17.97
C GLU A 56 62.52 -60.46 17.42
N LEU A 57 61.96 -61.63 17.72
CA LEU A 57 60.58 -61.97 17.36
C LEU A 57 59.57 -61.09 18.12
N LYS A 58 59.82 -60.84 19.41
CA LYS A 58 59.00 -59.94 20.23
C LYS A 58 59.04 -58.51 19.70
N GLU A 59 60.22 -58.02 19.31
CA GLU A 59 60.38 -56.70 18.73
C GLU A 59 59.62 -56.55 17.39
N MET A 60 59.74 -57.54 16.50
CA MET A 60 58.98 -57.55 15.24
C MET A 60 57.46 -57.57 15.46
N LEU A 61 56.98 -58.34 16.44
CA LEU A 61 55.55 -58.40 16.78
C LEU A 61 55.05 -57.06 17.34
N GLU A 62 55.80 -56.42 18.23
CA GLU A 62 55.46 -55.08 18.73
C GLU A 62 55.50 -54.00 17.64
N GLN A 63 56.45 -54.07 16.72
CA GLN A 63 56.50 -53.17 15.57
C GLN A 63 55.32 -53.39 14.62
N ALA A 64 54.96 -54.63 14.33
CA ALA A 64 53.79 -54.96 13.51
C ALA A 64 52.49 -54.48 14.18
N TYR A 65 52.36 -54.66 15.49
CA TYR A 65 51.22 -54.18 16.26
C TYR A 65 51.11 -52.65 16.23
N ARG A 66 52.21 -51.93 16.50
CA ARG A 66 52.25 -50.45 16.40
C ARG A 66 51.91 -49.95 15.00
N LYS A 67 52.50 -50.55 13.96
CA LYS A 67 52.19 -50.20 12.56
C LYS A 67 50.74 -50.48 12.20
N GLY A 68 50.15 -51.57 12.71
CA GLY A 68 48.73 -51.88 12.57
C GLY A 68 47.85 -50.80 13.20
N GLN A 69 48.13 -50.43 14.45
CA GLN A 69 47.42 -49.37 15.16
C GLN A 69 47.55 -48.00 14.48
N GLU A 70 48.75 -47.62 14.04
CA GLU A 70 48.96 -46.38 13.29
C GLU A 70 48.20 -46.37 11.95
N SER A 71 48.16 -47.51 11.26
CA SER A 71 47.41 -47.64 10.00
C SER A 71 45.90 -47.50 10.24
N GLU A 72 45.36 -48.15 11.27
CA GLU A 72 43.95 -48.01 11.65
C GLU A 72 43.61 -46.59 12.11
N TYR A 73 44.48 -45.97 12.91
CA TYR A 73 44.30 -44.58 13.34
C TYR A 73 44.31 -43.63 12.14
N LYS A 74 45.25 -43.78 11.19
CA LYS A 74 45.29 -42.97 9.96
C LYS A 74 44.03 -43.13 9.11
N LYS A 75 43.49 -44.34 8.98
CA LYS A 75 42.21 -44.58 8.30
C LYS A 75 41.06 -43.88 9.03
N SER A 76 40.99 -44.02 10.35
CA SER A 76 39.94 -43.38 11.15
C SER A 76 39.99 -41.86 11.05
N VAL A 77 41.18 -41.24 11.09
CA VAL A 77 41.35 -39.79 10.90
C VAL A 77 40.88 -39.37 9.51
N HIS A 78 41.25 -40.12 8.46
CA HIS A 78 40.81 -39.84 7.10
C HIS A 78 39.27 -39.94 6.96
N ASP A 79 38.65 -40.95 7.55
CA ASP A 79 37.19 -41.12 7.53
C ASP A 79 36.48 -39.97 8.27
N ILE A 80 37.03 -39.52 9.40
CA ILE A 80 36.52 -38.36 10.14
C ILE A 80 36.59 -37.10 9.29
N ASP A 81 37.70 -36.85 8.60
CA ASP A 81 37.86 -35.67 7.74
C ASP A 81 36.92 -35.72 6.52
N LEU A 82 36.73 -36.90 5.92
CA LEU A 82 35.76 -37.09 4.85
C LEU A 82 34.32 -36.82 5.33
N LEU A 83 33.98 -37.25 6.55
CA LEU A 83 32.66 -36.98 7.14
C LEU A 83 32.46 -35.49 7.42
N LYS A 84 33.48 -34.77 7.90
CA LYS A 84 33.41 -33.31 8.09
C LYS A 84 33.14 -32.60 6.77
N GLN A 85 33.86 -32.95 5.70
CA GLN A 85 33.64 -32.34 4.39
C GLN A 85 32.19 -32.56 3.90
N LYS A 86 31.66 -33.78 4.05
CA LYS A 86 30.26 -34.07 3.67
C LYS A 86 29.24 -33.29 4.50
N LEU A 87 29.52 -33.07 5.78
CA LEU A 87 28.67 -32.26 6.64
C LEU A 87 28.70 -30.79 6.22
N GLU A 88 29.87 -30.24 5.92
CA GLU A 88 30.03 -28.86 5.43
C GLU A 88 29.31 -28.65 4.10
N GLU A 89 29.44 -29.58 3.15
CA GLU A 89 28.74 -29.54 1.86
C GLU A 89 27.22 -29.57 2.05
N ARG A 90 26.72 -30.44 2.95
CA ARG A 90 25.28 -30.51 3.26
C ARG A 90 24.77 -29.26 3.96
N GLU A 91 25.55 -28.68 4.86
CA GLU A 91 25.19 -27.44 5.53
C GLU A 91 25.12 -26.29 4.53
N LYS A 92 26.07 -26.23 3.58
CA LYS A 92 26.06 -25.25 2.50
C LYS A 92 24.84 -25.43 1.59
N SER A 93 24.53 -26.65 1.15
CA SER A 93 23.36 -26.90 0.29
C SER A 93 22.06 -26.54 1.00
N LEU A 94 21.96 -26.83 2.30
CA LEU A 94 20.79 -26.49 3.11
C LEU A 94 20.64 -24.97 3.27
N LYS A 95 21.75 -24.25 3.48
CA LYS A 95 21.75 -22.77 3.51
C LYS A 95 21.29 -22.20 2.18
N GLU A 96 21.81 -22.70 1.05
CA GLU A 96 21.40 -22.27 -0.29
C GLU A 96 19.91 -22.51 -0.52
N GLU A 97 19.38 -23.69 -0.17
CA GLU A 97 17.96 -24.01 -0.26
C GLU A 97 17.11 -23.06 0.61
N HIS A 98 17.53 -22.79 1.84
CA HIS A 98 16.84 -21.84 2.72
C HIS A 98 16.84 -20.43 2.15
N THR A 99 17.98 -19.96 1.60
CA THR A 99 18.04 -18.64 0.97
C THR A 99 17.12 -18.53 -0.23
N HIS A 100 17.03 -19.58 -1.05
CA HIS A 100 16.11 -19.63 -2.18
C HIS A 100 14.66 -19.53 -1.72
N LYS A 101 14.26 -20.32 -0.73
CA LYS A 101 12.89 -20.27 -0.17
C LYS A 101 12.55 -18.91 0.42
N LEU A 102 13.51 -18.25 1.07
CA LEU A 102 13.30 -16.89 1.60
C LEU A 102 13.09 -15.88 0.47
N GLN A 103 13.85 -15.99 -0.62
CA GLN A 103 13.68 -15.13 -1.80
C GLN A 103 12.33 -15.34 -2.48
N GLU A 104 11.86 -16.59 -2.60
CA GLU A 104 10.52 -16.89 -3.14
C GLU A 104 9.41 -16.26 -2.28
N ILE A 105 9.52 -16.39 -0.96
CA ILE A 105 8.56 -15.78 -0.02
C ILE A 105 8.60 -14.25 -0.16
N GLU A 106 9.79 -13.65 -0.21
CA GLU A 106 9.96 -12.21 -0.37
C GLU A 106 9.34 -11.72 -1.68
N ASN A 107 9.59 -12.41 -2.80
CA ASN A 107 9.02 -12.07 -4.10
C ASN A 107 7.49 -12.20 -4.11
N TYR A 108 6.95 -13.27 -3.52
CA TYR A 108 5.51 -13.47 -3.37
C TYR A 108 4.85 -12.31 -2.62
N TRP A 109 5.42 -11.91 -1.48
CA TRP A 109 4.85 -10.80 -0.72
C TRP A 109 5.01 -9.46 -1.42
N LYS A 110 6.14 -9.21 -2.10
CA LYS A 110 6.34 -8.00 -2.92
C LYS A 110 5.30 -7.89 -4.02
N GLU A 111 5.04 -8.96 -4.75
CA GLU A 111 4.02 -8.98 -5.81
C GLU A 111 2.63 -8.74 -5.21
N LYS A 112 2.29 -9.45 -4.13
CA LYS A 112 0.99 -9.32 -3.47
C LYS A 112 0.74 -7.91 -2.92
N LEU A 113 1.75 -7.28 -2.33
CA LEU A 113 1.66 -5.92 -1.83
C LEU A 113 1.49 -4.92 -2.98
N SER A 114 2.27 -5.09 -4.06
CA SER A 114 2.13 -4.28 -5.29
C SER A 114 0.75 -4.41 -5.91
N MET A 115 0.16 -5.61 -5.96
CA MET A 115 -1.20 -5.80 -6.46
C MET A 115 -2.24 -5.06 -5.60
N GLN A 116 -2.10 -5.12 -4.28
CA GLN A 116 -3.00 -4.41 -3.36
C GLN A 116 -2.87 -2.90 -3.50
N ASP A 117 -1.64 -2.38 -3.51
CA ASP A 117 -1.37 -0.94 -3.71
C ASP A 117 -1.93 -0.47 -5.05
N ASN A 118 -1.71 -1.21 -6.14
CA ASN A 118 -2.26 -0.88 -7.45
C ASN A 118 -3.79 -0.88 -7.47
N GLN A 119 -4.43 -1.84 -6.78
CA GLN A 119 -5.88 -1.90 -6.68
C GLN A 119 -6.45 -0.71 -5.89
N GLU A 120 -5.81 -0.33 -4.78
CA GLU A 120 -6.19 0.83 -3.99
C GLU A 120 -6.01 2.12 -4.81
N VAL A 121 -4.87 2.29 -5.47
CA VAL A 121 -4.59 3.45 -6.35
C VAL A 121 -5.63 3.54 -7.46
N GLU A 122 -5.98 2.44 -8.12
CA GLU A 122 -7.00 2.42 -9.18
C GLU A 122 -8.39 2.79 -8.64
N SER A 123 -8.72 2.35 -7.42
CA SER A 123 -9.97 2.74 -6.76
C SER A 123 -10.03 4.23 -6.42
N TYR A 124 -8.92 4.80 -5.92
CA TYR A 124 -8.82 6.23 -5.62
C TYR A 124 -8.87 7.06 -6.89
N LYS A 125 -8.24 6.59 -7.98
CA LYS A 125 -8.28 7.25 -9.28
C LYS A 125 -9.71 7.35 -9.82
N LYS A 126 -10.47 6.26 -9.80
CA LYS A 126 -11.89 6.26 -10.21
C LYS A 126 -12.74 7.21 -9.37
N LEU A 127 -12.50 7.24 -8.05
CA LEU A 127 -13.20 8.16 -7.17
C LEU A 127 -12.84 9.63 -7.46
N ALA A 128 -11.58 9.91 -7.80
CA ALA A 128 -11.14 11.24 -8.18
C ALA A 128 -11.81 11.70 -9.48
N GLU A 129 -11.83 10.84 -10.50
CA GLU A 129 -12.50 11.09 -11.79
C GLU A 129 -14.01 11.34 -11.60
N GLU A 130 -14.69 10.55 -10.77
CA GLU A 130 -16.11 10.76 -10.46
C GLU A 130 -16.36 12.11 -9.76
N LYS A 131 -15.50 12.47 -8.80
CA LYS A 131 -15.59 13.76 -8.11
C LYS A 131 -15.33 14.94 -9.04
N GLU A 132 -14.37 14.81 -9.95
CA GLU A 132 -14.07 15.82 -10.96
C GLU A 132 -15.25 16.02 -11.92
N ALA A 133 -15.86 14.93 -12.39
CA ALA A 133 -17.07 15.00 -13.23
C ALA A 133 -18.23 15.71 -12.52
N LYS A 134 -18.46 15.40 -11.23
CA LYS A 134 -19.48 16.08 -10.41
C LYS A 134 -19.17 17.56 -10.19
N LEU A 135 -17.89 17.91 -10.04
CA LEU A 135 -17.46 19.29 -9.88
C LEU A 135 -17.75 20.09 -11.15
N VAL A 136 -17.41 19.55 -12.33
CA VAL A 136 -17.72 20.17 -13.63
C VAL A 136 -19.23 20.34 -13.82
N GLU A 137 -20.05 19.35 -13.45
CA GLU A 137 -21.51 19.47 -13.50
C GLU A 137 -22.03 20.61 -12.60
N LYS A 138 -21.49 20.72 -11.38
CA LYS A 138 -21.88 21.79 -10.45
C LYS A 138 -21.41 23.18 -10.87
N GLU A 139 -20.25 23.28 -11.51
CA GLU A 139 -19.79 24.53 -12.11
C GLU A 139 -20.72 24.97 -13.25
N ALA A 140 -21.15 24.04 -14.11
CA ALA A 140 -22.11 24.34 -15.16
C ALA A 140 -23.49 24.77 -14.62
N GLU A 141 -23.98 24.12 -13.55
CA GLU A 141 -25.19 24.54 -12.85
C GLU A 141 -25.06 25.95 -12.27
N LEU A 142 -23.93 26.25 -11.63
CA LEU A 142 -23.65 27.56 -11.04
C LEU A 142 -23.63 28.65 -12.10
N ASP A 143 -22.98 28.41 -13.24
CA ASP A 143 -22.95 29.35 -14.36
C ASP A 143 -24.34 29.58 -14.94
N ASN A 144 -25.15 28.53 -15.06
CA ASN A 144 -26.54 28.68 -15.51
C ASN A 144 -27.36 29.54 -14.54
N VAL A 145 -27.26 29.28 -13.23
CA VAL A 145 -27.96 30.09 -12.20
C VAL A 145 -27.48 31.54 -12.22
N LYS A 146 -26.17 31.77 -12.37
CA LYS A 146 -25.59 33.11 -12.45
C LYS A 146 -26.11 33.88 -13.67
N ASN A 147 -26.18 33.22 -14.83
CA ASN A 147 -26.72 33.80 -16.05
C ASN A 147 -28.21 34.14 -15.91
N GLU A 148 -29.01 33.25 -15.32
CA GLU A 148 -30.43 33.50 -15.07
C GLU A 148 -30.64 34.66 -14.08
N LEU A 149 -29.84 34.73 -13.02
CA LEU A 149 -29.88 35.84 -12.07
C LEU A 149 -29.52 37.16 -12.75
N HIS A 150 -28.48 37.15 -13.59
CA HIS A 150 -28.05 38.33 -14.33
C HIS A 150 -29.16 38.84 -15.27
N LYS A 151 -29.80 37.95 -16.04
CA LYS A 151 -30.95 38.31 -16.89
C LYS A 151 -32.08 38.94 -16.08
N LYS A 152 -32.44 38.35 -14.93
CA LYS A 152 -33.48 38.89 -14.05
C LYS A 152 -33.12 40.28 -13.53
N LEU A 153 -31.87 40.48 -13.16
CA LEU A 153 -31.39 41.76 -12.64
C LEU A 153 -31.40 42.86 -13.71
N VAL A 154 -31.00 42.54 -14.94
CA VAL A 154 -31.10 43.45 -16.09
C VAL A 154 -32.56 43.80 -16.37
N ASN A 155 -33.44 42.80 -16.47
CA ASN A 155 -34.87 43.04 -16.71
C ASN A 155 -35.51 43.89 -15.61
N LEU A 156 -35.19 43.61 -14.34
CA LEU A 156 -35.69 44.38 -13.21
C LEU A 156 -35.19 45.84 -13.23
N SER A 157 -33.93 46.04 -13.61
CA SER A 157 -33.37 47.39 -13.81
C SER A 157 -34.13 48.13 -14.90
N ASP A 158 -34.37 47.48 -16.04
CA ASP A 158 -35.10 48.08 -17.17
C ASP A 158 -36.55 48.42 -16.80
N GLU A 159 -37.24 47.55 -16.05
CA GLU A 159 -38.60 47.80 -15.55
C GLU A 159 -38.61 48.95 -14.53
N PHE A 160 -37.63 49.00 -13.64
CA PHE A 160 -37.49 50.07 -12.67
C PHE A 160 -37.23 51.41 -13.36
N ASP A 161 -36.28 51.48 -14.29
CA ASP A 161 -35.94 52.69 -15.04
C ASP A 161 -37.13 53.18 -15.87
N ARG A 162 -37.92 52.25 -16.44
CA ARG A 162 -39.16 52.59 -17.13
C ARG A 162 -40.21 53.15 -16.19
N GLY A 163 -40.40 52.55 -15.01
CA GLY A 163 -41.31 53.04 -13.99
C GLY A 163 -40.93 54.43 -13.47
N VAL A 164 -39.62 54.67 -13.25
CA VAL A 164 -39.10 56.00 -12.89
C VAL A 164 -39.41 57.00 -13.98
N LYS A 165 -39.11 56.70 -15.26
CA LYS A 165 -39.43 57.59 -16.38
C LYS A 165 -40.92 57.89 -16.49
N GLU A 166 -41.79 56.89 -16.35
CA GLU A 166 -43.24 57.11 -16.39
C GLU A 166 -43.74 58.03 -15.26
N ILE A 167 -43.13 57.90 -14.07
CA ILE A 167 -43.43 58.77 -12.92
C ILE A 167 -42.89 60.18 -13.20
N GLU A 168 -41.65 60.31 -13.67
CA GLU A 168 -41.05 61.58 -14.06
C GLU A 168 -41.88 62.27 -15.14
N ASP A 169 -42.34 61.57 -16.17
CA ASP A 169 -43.17 62.11 -17.24
C ASP A 169 -44.55 62.56 -16.75
N LYS A 170 -45.10 61.94 -15.69
CA LYS A 170 -46.36 62.38 -15.06
C LYS A 170 -46.16 63.52 -14.06
N ILE A 171 -45.03 63.55 -13.36
CA ILE A 171 -44.72 64.55 -12.34
C ILE A 171 -44.13 65.82 -12.97
N ASN A 172 -43.28 65.74 -13.99
CA ASN A 172 -42.63 66.89 -14.65
C ASN A 172 -43.64 67.93 -15.17
N PRO A 173 -44.76 67.55 -15.81
CA PRO A 173 -45.81 68.50 -16.20
C PRO A 173 -46.50 69.15 -14.99
N LEU A 174 -46.60 68.45 -13.85
CA LEU A 174 -47.14 68.99 -12.60
C LEU A 174 -46.11 69.85 -11.86
N GLN A 175 -44.81 69.60 -12.09
CA GLN A 175 -43.69 70.41 -11.63
C GLN A 175 -43.43 71.63 -12.52
N GLN A 176 -44.14 71.81 -13.65
CA GLN A 176 -44.24 73.14 -14.26
C GLN A 176 -44.69 74.09 -13.18
N LYS A 177 -43.75 74.96 -12.75
CA LYS A 177 -43.86 75.92 -11.66
C LYS A 177 -45.32 76.18 -11.33
N SER A 178 -45.79 75.64 -10.20
CA SER A 178 -47.04 76.11 -9.61
C SER A 178 -46.92 77.64 -9.60
N VAL A 179 -47.73 78.27 -10.47
CA VAL A 179 -47.49 79.64 -10.95
C VAL A 179 -47.55 80.65 -9.79
N CYS A 180 -48.16 80.21 -8.68
CA CYS A 180 -48.41 80.98 -7.48
C CYS A 180 -47.71 80.39 -6.24
N ASN A 181 -46.63 79.61 -6.39
CA ASN A 181 -45.88 79.04 -5.25
C ASN A 181 -45.32 80.14 -4.31
N GLU A 182 -44.87 81.26 -4.87
CA GLU A 182 -44.33 82.38 -4.09
C GLU A 182 -45.41 83.01 -3.21
N SER A 183 -46.59 83.31 -3.78
CA SER A 183 -47.72 83.87 -3.02
C SER A 183 -48.33 82.84 -2.06
N LEU A 184 -48.33 81.55 -2.39
CA LEU A 184 -48.70 80.48 -1.46
C LEU A 184 -47.76 80.43 -0.24
N GLY A 185 -46.46 80.58 -0.47
CA GLY A 185 -45.45 80.65 0.60
C GLY A 185 -45.69 81.82 1.55
N LEU A 186 -46.09 82.98 1.02
CA LEU A 186 -46.43 84.17 1.81
C LEU A 186 -47.71 83.95 2.66
N VAL A 187 -48.74 83.33 2.09
CA VAL A 187 -49.97 82.98 2.82
C VAL A 187 -49.68 82.05 4.00
N LEU A 188 -48.93 80.97 3.74
CA LEU A 188 -48.56 80.01 4.78
C LEU A 188 -47.70 80.65 5.86
N SER A 189 -46.80 81.56 5.49
CA SER A 189 -45.96 82.29 6.43
C SER A 189 -46.77 83.25 7.29
N CYS A 190 -47.74 83.97 6.71
CA CYS A 190 -48.62 84.88 7.45
C CYS A 190 -49.49 84.12 8.46
N TYR A 191 -50.09 82.99 8.07
CA TYR A 191 -50.92 82.20 8.98
C TYR A 191 -50.12 81.64 10.15
N LYS A 192 -48.89 81.17 9.90
CA LYS A 192 -47.97 80.72 10.97
C LYS A 192 -47.62 81.85 11.93
N ALA A 193 -47.44 83.07 11.43
CA ALA A 193 -47.15 84.25 12.25
C ALA A 193 -48.38 84.79 13.01
N ASN A 194 -49.60 84.53 12.51
CA ASN A 194 -50.86 85.06 13.06
C ASN A 194 -51.85 83.95 13.46
N ASN A 195 -51.39 83.02 14.31
CA ASN A 195 -52.21 81.91 14.81
C ASN A 195 -53.50 82.43 15.48
N GLY A 196 -54.65 81.89 15.05
CA GLY A 196 -55.97 82.25 15.59
C GLY A 196 -56.54 83.59 15.09
N LYS A 197 -55.84 84.33 14.22
CA LYS A 197 -56.32 85.60 13.63
C LYS A 197 -56.21 85.59 12.10
N PRO A 198 -56.93 84.67 11.41
CA PRO A 198 -56.78 84.47 9.96
C PRO A 198 -57.13 85.71 9.13
N LEU A 199 -57.99 86.60 9.63
CA LEU A 199 -58.38 87.83 8.94
C LEU A 199 -57.23 88.82 8.71
N ARG A 200 -56.15 88.73 9.49
CA ARG A 200 -54.95 89.56 9.29
C ARG A 200 -54.15 89.18 8.04
N CYS A 201 -54.34 87.95 7.55
CA CYS A 201 -53.68 87.45 6.34
C CYS A 201 -54.55 87.59 5.09
N SER A 202 -55.61 88.40 5.17
CA SER A 202 -56.58 88.56 4.08
C SER A 202 -55.97 89.16 2.83
N GLN A 203 -54.90 89.95 2.95
CA GLN A 203 -54.22 90.56 1.81
C GLN A 203 -53.38 89.52 1.05
N GLU A 204 -52.57 88.75 1.76
CA GLU A 204 -51.73 87.69 1.21
C GLU A 204 -52.59 86.62 0.51
N VAL A 205 -53.74 86.29 1.10
CA VAL A 205 -54.71 85.36 0.52
C VAL A 205 -55.35 85.93 -0.74
N LYS A 206 -55.70 87.23 -0.75
CA LYS A 206 -56.21 87.90 -1.97
C LYS A 206 -55.18 87.87 -3.08
N ASP A 207 -53.92 88.14 -2.77
CA ASP A 207 -52.83 88.17 -3.76
C ASP A 207 -52.56 86.77 -4.34
N PHE A 208 -52.61 85.73 -3.50
CA PHE A 208 -52.58 84.34 -3.96
C PHE A 208 -53.78 84.01 -4.86
N MET A 209 -55.00 84.36 -4.45
CA MET A 209 -56.21 84.10 -5.23
C MET A 209 -56.20 84.84 -6.57
N ASN A 210 -55.71 86.08 -6.61
CA ASN A 210 -55.55 86.86 -7.84
C ASN A 210 -54.56 86.18 -8.80
N CYS A 211 -53.41 85.73 -8.29
CA CYS A 211 -52.45 84.97 -9.09
C CYS A 211 -53.09 83.70 -9.69
N VAL A 212 -53.84 82.93 -8.91
CA VAL A 212 -54.51 81.71 -9.37
C VAL A 212 -55.55 82.04 -10.43
N GLN A 213 -56.35 83.09 -10.21
CA GLN A 213 -57.42 83.49 -11.12
C GLN A 213 -56.86 84.03 -12.44
N GLU A 214 -55.83 84.87 -12.41
CA GLU A 214 -55.14 85.35 -13.61
C GLU A 214 -54.52 84.20 -14.40
N THR A 215 -53.90 83.25 -13.71
CA THR A 215 -53.30 82.07 -14.34
C THR A 215 -54.36 81.21 -15.02
N ARG A 216 -55.49 80.98 -14.36
CA ARG A 216 -56.63 80.22 -14.92
C ARG A 216 -57.18 80.89 -16.17
N VAL A 217 -57.35 82.22 -16.15
CA VAL A 217 -57.80 82.99 -17.31
C VAL A 217 -56.78 82.94 -18.46
N LYS A 218 -55.49 83.05 -18.16
CA LYS A 218 -54.40 82.93 -19.15
C LYS A 218 -54.33 81.54 -19.78
N GLN A 219 -54.53 80.47 -19.01
CA GLN A 219 -54.58 79.09 -19.52
C GLN A 219 -55.80 78.86 -20.42
N MET A 220 -56.99 79.37 -20.06
CA MET A 220 -58.19 79.25 -20.90
C MET A 220 -58.06 80.00 -22.24
N LYS A 221 -57.38 81.15 -22.26
CA LYS A 221 -57.12 81.92 -23.49
C LYS A 221 -56.08 81.27 -24.42
N LYS A 222 -55.27 80.32 -23.93
CA LYS A 222 -54.20 79.66 -24.69
C LYS A 222 -54.68 78.39 -25.43
N ASN A 223 -55.90 77.92 -25.16
CA ASN A 223 -56.51 76.70 -25.71
C ASN A 223 -57.62 76.98 -26.75
N ILE A 224 -57.68 78.21 -27.27
CA ILE A 224 -58.49 78.65 -28.42
C ILE A 224 -57.52 79.04 -29.53
#